data_AF-A0A1H5MB79-F1
#
_entry.id   AF-A0A1H5MB79-F1
#
_cell.length_a   1.000
_cell.length_b   1.000
_cell.length_c   1.000
_cell.angle_alpha   90.00
_cell.angle_beta   90.00
_cell.angle_gamma   90.00
#
_symmetry.space_group_name_H-M   'P 1'
#
loop_
_entity.id
_entity.type
_entity.pdbx_description
1 polymer ?
#
loop_
_entity_poly.entity_id
_entity_poly.type
_entity_poly.pdbx_seq_one_letter_code
_entity_poly.pdbx_strand_id
1 'polypeptide(L)'
;MKTLDSALEVLAAISGFIAAWYWYQASRVNPSPWSEDNPAPATMNPIVGSMMWTGATADAIKKSGELNSKASIWTALAVGLGAIATLVGIWS
;
A
#
# COMPACT_ATOMS: atom_id res chain seq x y z
N MET A 1 22.48 -3.57 -26.27
CA MET A 1 22.43 -3.76 -24.81
C MET A 1 21.86 -2.53 -24.09
N LYS A 2 22.31 -1.31 -24.41
CA LYS A 2 21.74 -0.05 -23.89
C LYS A 2 20.20 0.08 -23.95
N THR A 3 19.58 -0.35 -25.04
CA THR A 3 18.10 -0.28 -25.17
C THR A 3 17.36 -1.25 -24.25
N LEU A 4 17.95 -2.39 -23.91
CA LEU A 4 17.38 -3.37 -22.97
C LEU A 4 17.50 -2.86 -21.53
N ASP A 5 18.65 -2.29 -21.19
CA ASP A 5 18.92 -1.68 -19.89
C ASP A 5 17.92 -0.54 -19.59
N SER A 6 17.81 0.43 -20.52
CA SER A 6 16.84 1.52 -20.38
C SER A 6 15.38 1.04 -20.28
N ALA A 7 15.03 -0.06 -20.96
CA ALA A 7 13.68 -0.63 -20.83
C ALA A 7 13.43 -1.22 -19.43
N LEU A 8 14.42 -1.90 -18.85
CA LEU A 8 14.32 -2.46 -17.50
C LEU A 8 14.22 -1.35 -16.43
N GLU A 9 15.00 -0.28 -16.58
CA GLU A 9 14.94 0.89 -15.68
C GLU A 9 13.56 1.57 -15.71
N VAL A 10 12.98 1.75 -16.90
CA VAL A 10 11.63 2.32 -17.05
C VAL A 10 10.59 1.44 -16.36
N LEU A 11 10.65 0.12 -16.55
CA LEU A 11 9.73 -0.81 -15.90
C LEU A 11 9.91 -0.85 -14.37
N ALA A 12 11.16 -0.73 -13.89
CA ALA A 12 11.46 -0.62 -12.47
C ALA A 12 10.84 0.66 -11.87
N ALA A 13 11.00 1.79 -12.55
CA ALA A 13 10.42 3.06 -12.14
C ALA A 13 8.89 3.03 -12.09
N ILE A 14 8.24 2.49 -13.14
CA ILE A 14 6.77 2.32 -13.16
C ILE A 14 6.31 1.47 -11.98
N SER A 15 6.99 0.34 -11.73
CA SER A 15 6.67 -0.55 -10.61
C SER A 15 6.82 0.17 -9.26
N GLY A 16 7.87 0.98 -9.10
CA GLY A 16 8.09 1.81 -7.91
C GLY A 16 6.98 2.83 -7.68
N PHE A 17 6.52 3.51 -8.73
CA PHE A 17 5.39 4.44 -8.64
C PHE A 17 4.09 3.73 -8.26
N ILE A 18 3.81 2.56 -8.83
CA ILE A 18 2.63 1.77 -8.47
C ILE A 18 2.71 1.33 -6.99
N ALA A 19 3.88 0.90 -6.52
CA ALA A 19 4.09 0.59 -5.11
C ALA A 19 3.79 1.79 -4.21
N ALA A 20 4.36 2.96 -4.54
CA ALA A 20 4.16 4.20 -3.79
C ALA A 20 2.68 4.63 -3.76
N TRP A 21 1.95 4.44 -4.86
CA TRP A 21 0.52 4.68 -4.90
C TRP A 21 -0.25 3.79 -3.92
N TYR A 22 0.05 2.48 -3.86
CA TYR A 22 -0.57 1.59 -2.89
C TYR A 22 -0.22 1.93 -1.44
N TRP A 23 1.03 2.34 -1.16
CA TRP A 23 1.43 2.86 0.16
C TRP A 23 0.63 4.10 0.54
N TYR A 24 0.46 5.04 -0.39
CA TYR A 24 -0.36 6.22 -0.16
C TYR A 24 -1.82 5.86 0.14
N GLN A 25 -2.41 4.93 -0.62
CA GLN A 25 -3.77 4.45 -0.34
C GLN A 25 -3.88 3.76 1.02
N ALA A 26 -2.88 2.95 1.40
CA ALA A 26 -2.83 2.29 2.71
C ALA A 26 -2.77 3.31 3.86
N SER A 27 -1.98 4.39 3.69
CA SER A 27 -1.84 5.46 4.68
C SER A 27 -3.13 6.23 4.95
N ARG A 28 -4.09 6.18 4.03
CA ARG A 28 -5.39 6.84 4.14
C ARG A 28 -6.47 5.96 4.77
N VAL A 29 -6.16 4.71 5.11
CA VAL A 29 -7.09 3.83 5.82
C VAL A 29 -7.14 4.28 7.28
N ASN A 30 -8.19 5.02 7.63
CA ASN A 30 -8.43 5.46 9.00
C ASN A 30 -9.42 4.50 9.69
N PRO A 31 -9.09 3.88 10.82
CA PRO A 31 -10.08 3.18 11.63
C PRO A 31 -11.07 4.20 12.18
N SER A 32 -12.33 4.08 11.77
CA SER A 32 -13.42 4.83 12.39
C SER A 32 -14.68 3.98 12.38
N PRO A 33 -15.31 3.75 13.55
CA PRO A 33 -16.62 3.09 13.61
C PRO A 33 -17.76 4.00 13.15
N TRP A 34 -17.46 5.27 12.85
CA TRP A 34 -18.42 6.29 12.45
C TRP A 34 -18.02 6.89 11.09
N SER A 35 -19.02 7.32 10.33
CA SER A 35 -18.84 8.02 9.05
C SER A 35 -19.65 9.31 9.04
N GLU A 36 -19.45 10.15 8.01
CA GLU A 36 -20.29 11.34 7.80
C GLU A 36 -21.77 10.97 7.72
N ASP A 37 -22.09 9.83 7.09
CA ASP A 37 -23.45 9.31 6.95
C ASP A 37 -23.96 8.56 8.20
N ASN A 38 -23.06 8.20 9.13
CA ASN A 38 -23.40 7.47 10.35
C ASN A 38 -22.56 7.99 11.54
N PRO A 39 -22.93 9.17 12.08
CA PRO A 39 -22.17 9.80 13.15
C PRO A 39 -22.29 9.04 14.48
N ALA A 40 -21.37 9.31 15.40
CA ALA A 40 -21.43 8.75 16.74
C ALA A 40 -22.73 9.15 17.46
N PRO A 41 -23.42 8.22 18.14
CA PRO A 41 -24.63 8.54 18.89
C PRO A 41 -24.31 9.44 20.10
N ALA A 42 -25.18 10.41 20.38
CA ALA A 42 -24.99 11.41 21.44
C ALA A 42 -24.83 10.80 22.85
N THR A 43 -25.45 9.65 23.11
CA THR A 43 -25.30 8.88 24.35
C THR A 43 -24.92 7.45 24.01
N MET A 44 -23.61 7.22 23.83
CA MET A 44 -23.09 5.88 23.58
C MET A 44 -22.72 5.18 24.88
N ASN A 45 -23.18 3.95 25.06
CA ASN A 45 -22.67 3.10 26.13
C ASN A 45 -21.16 2.87 25.91
N PRO A 46 -20.28 3.17 26.90
CA PRO A 46 -18.83 3.06 26.73
C PRO A 46 -18.35 1.66 26.31
N ILE A 47 -19.01 0.61 26.78
CA ILE A 47 -18.68 -0.78 26.45
C ILE A 47 -18.98 -1.05 24.97
N VAL A 48 -20.16 -0.62 24.50
CA VAL A 48 -20.55 -0.76 23.09
C VAL A 48 -19.62 0.07 22.20
N GLY A 49 -19.24 1.28 22.63
CA GLY A 49 -18.25 2.13 21.96
C GLY A 49 -16.93 1.40 21.72
N SER A 50 -16.36 0.82 22.78
CA SER A 50 -15.10 0.05 22.69
C SER A 50 -15.19 -1.16 21.76
N MET A 51 -16.33 -1.88 21.75
CA MET A 51 -16.54 -3.00 20.83
C MET A 51 -16.59 -2.55 19.38
N MET A 52 -17.27 -1.43 19.08
CA MET A 52 -17.31 -0.87 17.72
C MET A 52 -15.93 -0.42 17.24
N TRP A 53 -15.14 0.21 18.10
CA TRP A 53 -13.75 0.56 17.80
C TRP A 53 -12.87 -0.65 17.51
N THR A 54 -13.05 -1.74 18.26
CA THR A 54 -12.35 -3.00 17.99
C THR A 54 -12.64 -3.51 16.58
N GLY A 55 -13.92 -3.53 16.18
CA GLY A 55 -14.34 -3.93 14.83
C GLY A 55 -13.75 -3.02 13.75
N ALA A 56 -13.91 -1.70 13.90
CA ALA A 56 -13.38 -0.72 12.94
C ALA A 56 -11.86 -0.80 12.79
N THR A 57 -11.14 -1.07 13.88
CA THR A 57 -9.69 -1.25 13.87
C THR A 57 -9.30 -2.54 13.14
N ALA A 58 -10.00 -3.65 13.39
CA ALA A 58 -9.76 -4.91 12.70
C ALA A 58 -9.97 -4.77 11.18
N ASP A 59 -11.04 -4.10 10.75
CA ASP A 59 -11.33 -3.84 9.34
C ASP A 59 -10.28 -2.94 8.70
N ALA A 60 -9.86 -1.88 9.39
CA ALA A 60 -8.80 -0.98 8.93
C ALA A 60 -7.46 -1.72 8.78
N ILE A 61 -7.08 -2.56 9.74
CA ILE A 61 -5.86 -3.38 9.67
C ILE A 61 -5.93 -4.32 8.48
N LYS A 62 -7.05 -5.00 8.26
CA LYS A 62 -7.23 -5.91 7.12
C LYS A 62 -7.07 -5.17 5.79
N LYS A 63 -7.79 -4.06 5.60
CA LYS A 63 -7.74 -3.26 4.37
C LYS A 63 -6.36 -2.66 4.13
N SER A 64 -5.72 -2.13 5.17
CA SER A 64 -4.35 -1.63 5.10
C SER A 64 -3.37 -2.76 4.76
N GLY A 65 -3.53 -3.94 5.35
CA GLY A 65 -2.71 -5.13 5.06
C GLY A 65 -2.81 -5.58 3.60
N GLU A 66 -4.02 -5.62 3.02
CA GLU A 66 -4.22 -5.94 1.61
C GLU A 66 -3.52 -4.94 0.68
N LEU A 67 -3.60 -3.64 0.97
CA LEU A 67 -2.92 -2.60 0.20
C LEU A 67 -1.39 -2.68 0.34
N ASN A 68 -0.88 -2.91 1.56
CA ASN A 68 0.55 -3.11 1.83
C ASN A 68 1.11 -4.35 1.15
N SER A 69 0.35 -5.44 1.09
CA SER A 69 0.72 -6.65 0.36
C SER A 69 0.92 -6.35 -1.13
N LYS A 70 -0.04 -5.64 -1.75
CA LYS A 70 0.10 -5.18 -3.15
C LYS A 70 1.31 -4.27 -3.33
N ALA A 71 1.51 -3.29 -2.44
CA ALA A 71 2.65 -2.39 -2.49
C ALA A 71 3.99 -3.15 -2.42
N SER A 72 4.06 -4.19 -1.58
CA SER A 72 5.25 -5.03 -1.40
C SER A 72 5.59 -5.82 -2.67
N ILE A 73 4.59 -6.37 -3.36
CA ILE A 73 4.78 -7.07 -4.65
C ILE A 73 5.40 -6.12 -5.68
N TRP A 74 4.85 -4.92 -5.84
CA TRP A 74 5.36 -3.92 -6.78
C TRP A 74 6.76 -3.42 -6.39
N THR A 75 7.05 -3.32 -5.09
CA THR A 75 8.38 -2.99 -4.59
C THR A 75 9.39 -4.08 -4.96
N ALA A 76 9.04 -5.35 -4.78
CA ALA A 76 9.89 -6.47 -5.14
C ALA A 76 10.18 -6.50 -6.65
N LEU A 77 9.17 -6.22 -7.49
CA LEU A 77 9.35 -6.08 -8.93
C LEU A 77 10.28 -4.92 -9.28
N ALA A 78 10.08 -3.74 -8.67
CA ALA A 78 10.93 -2.57 -8.91
C ALA A 78 12.39 -2.84 -8.58
N VAL A 79 12.67 -3.42 -7.40
CA VAL A 79 14.02 -3.76 -6.95
C VAL A 79 14.63 -4.86 -7.82
N GLY A 80 13.87 -5.90 -8.16
CA GLY A 80 14.33 -6.99 -9.00
C GLY A 80 14.71 -6.52 -10.41
N LEU A 81 13.86 -5.71 -11.04
CA LEU A 81 14.13 -5.12 -12.35
C LEU A 81 15.35 -4.19 -12.32
N GLY A 82 15.46 -3.34 -11.29
CA GLY A 82 16.63 -2.47 -11.11
C GLY A 82 17.93 -3.25 -10.89
N ALA A 83 17.88 -4.36 -10.16
CA ALA A 83 19.03 -5.25 -9.99
C ALA A 83 19.45 -5.90 -11.32
N ILE A 84 18.48 -6.38 -12.12
CA ILE A 84 18.76 -6.96 -13.44
C ILE A 84 19.33 -5.89 -14.39
N ALA A 85 18.75 -4.68 -14.42
CA ALA A 85 19.25 -3.56 -15.21
C ALA A 85 20.72 -3.26 -14.86
N THR A 86 21.02 -3.09 -13.58
CA THR A 86 22.39 -2.86 -13.07
C THR A 86 23.35 -3.94 -13.54
N LEU A 87 22.96 -5.21 -13.44
CA LEU A 87 23.79 -6.32 -13.92
C LEU A 87 24.01 -6.22 -15.43
N VAL A 88 22.97 -6.04 -16.24
CA VAL A 88 23.08 -5.92 -17.70
C VAL A 88 23.96 -4.74 -18.09
N GLY A 89 23.81 -3.58 -17.43
CA GLY A 89 24.59 -2.38 -17.67
C GLY A 89 26.09 -2.56 -17.44
N ILE A 90 26.49 -3.34 -16.42
CA ILE A 90 27.92 -3.64 -16.14
C ILE A 90 28.59 -4.40 -17.30
N TRP A 91 27.85 -5.24 -18.01
CA TRP A 91 28.38 -6.05 -19.12
C TRP A 91 28.13 -5.44 -20.51
N SER A 92 27.55 -4.24 -20.58
CA SER A 92 27.16 -3.50 -21.82
C SER A 92 28.23 -2.56 -22.33
#